data_AF-A0AAV0CEN2-F1
#
_entry.id   AF-A0AAV0CEN2-F1
#
_cell.length_a   1.000
_cell.length_b   1.000
_cell.length_c   1.000
_cell.angle_alpha   90.00
_cell.angle_beta   90.00
_cell.angle_gamma   90.00
#
_symmetry.space_group_name_H-M   'P 1'
#
loop_
_entity.id
_entity.type
_entity.pdbx_description
1 polymer ?
#
loop_
_entity_poly.entity_id
_entity_poly.type
_entity_poly.pdbx_seq_one_letter_code
_entity_poly.pdbx_strand_id
1 'polypeptide(L)'
;MECKIDPKLPYTNLSTMIRRQRQAIDEKIRELSNCHIIYQGMDFQKKEAGIPRKAFKVEDIAGLREAGWTSDQYGYSRFKAMNLSDQKLLATFMRSLVKAMQDHPDAWPFKDPVDAREVPDYYDIIKDPMDLKMLSKRVESELYYVTLDMFVADVRRMFTNARTYNSPETIYYKCATRLESHFSNKVQAGLQSGVKIQ
;
A
#
# COMPACT_ATOMS: atom_id res chain seq x y z
N MET A 1 17.04 -12.90 40.27
CA MET A 1 17.59 -12.34 39.01
C MET A 1 19.04 -12.79 38.92
N GLU A 2 19.27 -14.02 38.45
CA GLU A 2 20.64 -14.53 38.29
C GLU A 2 21.12 -14.22 36.88
N CYS A 3 22.09 -13.32 36.76
CA CYS A 3 22.82 -13.12 35.50
C CYS A 3 23.85 -14.25 35.33
N LYS A 4 23.64 -15.12 34.34
CA LYS A 4 24.61 -16.16 33.97
C LYS A 4 25.58 -15.62 32.93
N ILE A 5 26.87 -15.81 33.19
CA ILE A 5 27.98 -15.47 32.29
C ILE A 5 28.30 -16.70 31.44
N ASP A 6 28.39 -16.55 30.12
CA ASP A 6 28.71 -17.63 29.18
C ASP A 6 30.23 -17.88 29.15
N PRO A 7 30.72 -19.05 29.60
CA PRO A 7 32.16 -19.32 29.69
C PRO A 7 32.86 -19.37 28.32
N LYS A 8 32.12 -19.42 27.21
CA LYS A 8 32.69 -19.47 25.85
C LYS A 8 33.07 -18.09 25.33
N LEU A 9 32.66 -17.00 25.99
CA LEU A 9 32.94 -15.64 25.54
C LEU A 9 34.13 -15.03 26.28
N PRO A 10 35.16 -14.53 25.57
CA PRO A 10 36.28 -13.83 26.19
C PRO A 10 35.89 -12.39 26.51
N TYR A 11 35.25 -12.18 27.66
CA TYR A 11 34.69 -10.88 28.07
C TYR A 11 35.72 -9.73 28.15
N THR A 12 36.99 -10.03 28.45
CA THR A 12 38.08 -9.04 28.49
C THR A 12 38.34 -8.40 27.12
N ASN A 13 38.08 -9.13 26.04
CA ASN A 13 38.27 -8.68 24.67
C ASN A 13 36.95 -8.42 23.94
N LEU A 14 35.81 -8.44 24.64
CA LEU A 14 34.49 -8.38 24.02
C LEU A 14 34.28 -7.10 23.19
N SER A 15 34.74 -5.95 23.68
CA SER A 15 34.63 -4.67 22.97
C SER A 15 35.40 -4.67 21.64
N THR A 16 36.60 -5.25 21.63
CA THR A 16 37.43 -5.35 20.42
C THR A 16 36.86 -6.38 19.45
N MET A 17 36.33 -7.50 19.95
CA MET A 17 35.59 -8.49 19.16
C MET A 17 34.37 -7.87 18.48
N ILE A 18 33.51 -7.17 19.22
CA ILE A 18 32.31 -6.52 18.67
C ILE A 18 32.71 -5.49 17.60
N ARG A 19 33.76 -4.70 17.84
CA ARG A 19 34.23 -3.72 16.85
C ARG A 19 34.70 -4.40 15.56
N ARG A 20 35.46 -5.50 15.66
CA ARG A 20 35.92 -6.28 14.49
C ARG A 20 34.76 -6.94 13.75
N GLN A 21 33.80 -7.52 14.47
CA GLN A 21 32.60 -8.12 13.88
C GLN A 21 31.76 -7.07 13.14
N ARG A 22 31.54 -5.91 13.76
CA ARG A 22 30.83 -4.79 13.11
C ARG A 22 31.55 -4.33 11.86
N GLN A 23 32.87 -4.17 11.92
CA GLN A 23 33.67 -3.80 10.76
C GLN A 23 33.54 -4.83 9.62
N ALA A 24 33.62 -6.13 9.92
CA ALA A 24 33.47 -7.18 8.91
C ALA A 24 32.07 -7.20 8.28
N ILE A 25 31.03 -6.97 9.08
CA ILE A 25 29.65 -6.81 8.58
C ILE A 25 29.55 -5.58 7.69
N ASP A 26 30.06 -4.43 8.15
CA ASP A 26 30.04 -3.18 7.39
C ASP A 26 30.78 -3.37 6.05
N GLU A 27 31.93 -4.04 6.02
CA GLU A 27 32.67 -4.39 4.79
C GLU A 27 31.82 -5.24 3.84
N LYS A 28 31.12 -6.27 4.34
CA LYS A 28 30.22 -7.09 3.51
C LYS A 28 29.00 -6.32 3.01
N ILE A 29 28.45 -5.41 3.79
CA ILE A 29 27.36 -4.55 3.33
C ILE A 29 27.84 -3.63 2.20
N ARG A 30 29.06 -3.10 2.27
CA ARG A 30 29.63 -2.26 1.20
C ARG A 30 29.81 -3.00 -0.13
N GLU A 31 30.11 -4.30 -0.09
CA GLU A 31 30.18 -5.13 -1.31
C GLU A 31 28.80 -5.32 -1.97
N LEU A 32 27.71 -5.27 -1.20
CA LEU A 32 26.35 -5.58 -1.65
C LEU A 32 25.44 -4.35 -1.79
N SER A 33 25.82 -3.20 -1.22
CA SER A 33 24.96 -2.03 -1.10
C SER A 33 25.73 -0.71 -1.08
N ASN A 34 25.10 0.29 -1.69
CA ASN A 34 25.58 1.67 -1.74
C ASN A 34 25.17 2.51 -0.52
N CYS A 35 24.62 1.90 0.54
CA CYS A 35 24.14 2.64 1.72
C CYS A 35 25.24 3.41 2.48
N HIS A 36 26.50 3.06 2.25
CA HIS A 36 27.67 3.72 2.84
C HIS A 36 28.08 5.01 2.12
N ILE A 37 27.47 5.30 0.96
CA ILE A 37 27.72 6.51 0.18
C ILE A 37 26.96 7.66 0.84
N ILE A 38 27.69 8.61 1.43
CA ILE A 38 27.12 9.85 1.97
C ILE A 38 27.21 10.91 0.88
N TYR A 39 26.07 11.26 0.28
CA TYR A 39 25.99 12.33 -0.71
C TYR A 39 26.19 13.70 -0.05
N GLN A 40 26.87 14.60 -0.74
CA GLN A 40 27.02 15.97 -0.29
C GLN A 40 25.65 16.65 -0.16
N GLY A 41 25.43 17.38 0.93
CA GLY A 41 24.20 18.13 1.15
C GLY A 41 23.93 19.12 0.03
N MET A 42 22.65 19.34 -0.29
CA MET A 42 22.25 20.29 -1.33
C MET A 42 22.52 21.74 -0.87
N ASP A 43 23.27 22.50 -1.66
CA ASP A 43 23.45 23.93 -1.44
C ASP A 43 22.25 24.71 -1.99
N PHE A 44 21.30 24.99 -1.12
CA PHE A 44 20.23 25.93 -1.43
C PHE A 44 20.84 27.33 -1.35
N GLN A 45 21.20 27.92 -2.49
CA GLN A 45 21.52 29.34 -2.55
C GLN A 45 20.29 30.15 -2.14
N LYS A 46 20.13 30.42 -0.84
CA LYS A 46 18.97 31.09 -0.24
C LYS A 46 18.95 32.57 -0.66
N LYS A 47 17.76 33.11 -0.98
CA LYS A 47 17.51 34.56 -0.85
C LYS A 47 17.24 34.90 0.62
N GLU A 48 17.23 36.19 0.97
CA GLU A 48 16.97 36.69 2.35
C GLU A 48 15.70 36.11 3.00
N ALA A 49 14.74 35.62 2.21
CA ALA A 49 13.51 34.98 2.68
C ALA A 49 13.56 33.44 2.79
N GLY A 50 14.73 32.80 2.72
CA GLY A 50 14.87 31.33 2.83
C GLY A 50 14.40 30.54 1.60
N ILE A 51 13.93 31.22 0.55
CA ILE A 51 13.49 30.62 -0.71
C ILE A 51 14.72 30.33 -1.60
N PRO A 52 14.87 29.12 -2.18
CA PRO A 52 15.94 28.81 -3.11
C PRO A 52 15.92 29.75 -4.33
N ARG A 53 17.08 30.31 -4.72
CA ARG A 53 17.21 31.18 -5.89
C ARG A 53 16.81 30.52 -7.21
N LYS A 54 16.95 29.19 -7.29
CA LYS A 54 16.63 28.37 -8.47
C LYS A 54 15.89 27.12 -7.99
N ALA A 55 14.81 26.77 -8.69
CA ALA A 55 14.15 25.49 -8.48
C ALA A 55 15.09 24.35 -8.88
N PHE A 56 15.33 23.39 -7.99
CA PHE A 56 16.08 22.19 -8.28
C PHE A 56 15.17 21.18 -8.97
N LYS A 57 15.67 20.57 -10.05
CA LYS A 57 15.03 19.43 -10.66
C LYS A 57 15.34 18.20 -9.81
N VAL A 58 14.32 17.37 -9.53
CA VAL A 58 14.49 16.17 -8.67
C VAL A 58 15.44 15.17 -9.33
N GLU A 59 15.48 15.16 -10.66
CA GLU A 59 16.36 14.34 -11.49
C GLU A 59 17.85 14.68 -11.31
N ASP A 60 18.16 15.90 -10.85
CA ASP A 60 19.54 16.35 -10.68
C ASP A 60 20.16 15.85 -9.36
N ILE A 61 19.35 15.31 -8.44
CA ILE A 61 19.80 14.81 -7.14
C ILE A 61 20.58 13.50 -7.34
N ALA A 62 21.89 13.53 -7.06
CA ALA A 62 22.82 12.42 -7.35
C ALA A 62 22.32 11.07 -6.82
N GLY A 63 21.91 10.99 -5.55
CA GLY A 63 21.42 9.75 -4.95
C GLY A 63 20.13 9.22 -5.57
N LEU A 64 19.24 10.10 -6.03
CA LEU A 64 18.00 9.70 -6.72
C LEU A 64 18.32 9.21 -8.13
N ARG A 65 19.17 9.92 -8.87
CA ARG A 65 19.62 9.55 -10.21
C ARG A 65 20.33 8.18 -10.22
N GLU A 66 21.24 7.96 -9.27
CA GLU A 66 21.97 6.70 -9.14
C GLU A 66 21.08 5.52 -8.72
N ALA A 67 20.03 5.79 -7.93
CA ALA A 67 19.01 4.80 -7.58
C ALA A 67 18.06 4.45 -8.74
N GLY A 68 18.25 5.05 -9.93
CA GLY A 68 17.36 4.84 -11.07
C GLY A 68 15.97 5.46 -10.85
N TRP A 69 15.87 6.48 -9.98
CA TRP A 69 14.63 7.22 -9.80
C TRP A 69 14.31 7.97 -11.09
N THR A 70 13.09 7.79 -11.56
CA THR A 70 12.51 8.58 -12.64
C THR A 70 11.24 9.22 -12.12
N SER A 71 10.87 10.38 -12.68
CA SER A 71 9.68 11.17 -12.31
C SER A 71 8.36 10.36 -12.30
N ASP A 72 8.38 9.16 -12.89
CA ASP A 72 7.21 8.34 -13.20
C ASP A 72 7.21 6.92 -12.60
N GLN A 73 7.94 6.65 -11.51
CA GLN A 73 7.89 5.32 -10.86
C GLN A 73 6.51 4.90 -10.30
N TYR A 74 5.60 5.84 -10.04
CA TYR A 74 4.21 5.54 -9.64
C TYR A 74 3.17 5.89 -10.72
N GLY A 75 3.62 6.15 -11.96
CA GLY A 75 2.75 6.28 -13.13
C GLY A 75 1.76 7.46 -13.14
N TYR A 76 1.76 8.33 -12.14
CA TYR A 76 0.80 9.45 -12.03
C TYR A 76 0.72 10.36 -13.27
N SER A 77 1.79 10.47 -14.06
CA SER A 77 1.79 11.27 -15.30
C SER A 77 1.68 10.44 -16.59
N ARG A 78 1.89 9.12 -16.56
CA ARG A 78 1.86 8.26 -17.75
C ARG A 78 0.45 7.75 -18.07
N PHE A 79 -0.46 7.71 -17.08
CA PHE A 79 -1.82 7.19 -17.25
C PHE A 79 -2.85 8.19 -17.77
N LYS A 80 -2.53 9.48 -17.87
CA LYS A 80 -3.41 10.43 -18.57
C LYS A 80 -3.47 10.17 -20.09
N ALA A 81 -2.60 9.28 -20.59
CA ALA A 81 -2.51 8.88 -21.99
C ALA A 81 -2.93 7.41 -22.24
N MET A 82 -3.60 6.74 -21.29
CA MET A 82 -4.46 5.60 -21.65
C MET A 82 -5.80 6.17 -22.14
N ASN A 83 -6.35 5.62 -23.22
CA ASN A 83 -7.59 6.09 -23.84
C ASN A 83 -8.63 6.46 -22.77
N LEU A 84 -9.03 7.73 -22.74
CA LEU A 84 -10.02 8.25 -21.80
C LEU A 84 -11.34 7.44 -21.86
N SER A 85 -11.63 6.79 -23.00
CA SER A 85 -12.74 5.86 -23.19
C SER A 85 -12.60 4.56 -22.39
N ASP A 86 -11.41 3.97 -22.32
CA ASP A 86 -11.15 2.72 -21.60
C ASP A 86 -11.16 2.97 -20.09
N GLN A 87 -10.59 4.10 -19.64
CA GLN A 87 -10.60 4.48 -18.23
C GLN A 87 -12.01 4.83 -17.74
N LYS A 88 -12.80 5.55 -18.55
CA LYS A 88 -14.19 5.88 -18.19
C LYS A 88 -15.11 4.66 -18.20
N LEU A 89 -14.90 3.71 -19.12
CA LEU A 89 -15.63 2.44 -19.13
C LEU A 89 -15.27 1.61 -17.90
N LEU A 90 -13.98 1.51 -17.57
CA LEU A 90 -13.50 0.83 -16.35
C LEU A 90 -14.10 1.46 -15.09
N ALA A 91 -14.06 2.80 -14.96
CA ALA A 91 -14.67 3.51 -13.84
C ALA A 91 -16.18 3.24 -13.74
N THR A 92 -16.88 3.22 -14.87
CA THR A 92 -18.32 2.91 -14.93
C THR A 92 -18.60 1.47 -14.50
N PHE A 93 -17.78 0.52 -14.94
CA PHE A 93 -17.88 -0.86 -14.50
C PHE A 93 -17.63 -1.00 -13.00
N MET A 94 -16.57 -0.39 -12.46
CA MET A 94 -16.27 -0.40 -11.02
C MET A 94 -17.39 0.25 -10.20
N ARG A 95 -17.97 1.38 -10.66
CA ARG A 95 -19.16 2.00 -10.04
C ARG A 95 -20.33 1.02 -9.98
N SER A 96 -20.59 0.30 -11.08
CA SER A 96 -21.66 -0.71 -11.11
C SER A 96 -21.42 -1.85 -10.10
N LEU A 97 -20.17 -2.26 -9.91
CA LEU A 97 -19.80 -3.30 -8.94
C LEU A 97 -19.95 -2.81 -7.50
N VAL A 98 -19.51 -1.58 -7.20
CA VAL A 98 -19.72 -0.95 -5.89
C VAL A 98 -21.20 -0.83 -5.58
N LYS A 99 -22.00 -0.37 -6.54
CA LYS A 99 -23.46 -0.28 -6.39
C LYS A 99 -24.09 -1.64 -6.13
N ALA A 100 -23.74 -2.67 -6.91
CA ALA A 100 -24.24 -4.02 -6.72
C ALA A 100 -23.90 -4.57 -5.32
N MET A 101 -22.71 -4.26 -4.79
CA MET A 101 -22.36 -4.60 -3.42
C MET A 101 -23.18 -3.81 -2.40
N GLN A 102 -23.33 -2.49 -2.56
CA GLN A 102 -24.08 -1.64 -1.63
C GLN A 102 -25.57 -2.01 -1.52
N ASP A 103 -26.17 -2.46 -2.62
CA ASP A 103 -27.57 -2.87 -2.70
C ASP A 103 -27.81 -4.29 -2.15
N HIS A 104 -26.75 -5.06 -1.86
CA HIS A 104 -26.86 -6.42 -1.32
C HIS A 104 -27.29 -6.39 0.17
N PRO A 105 -28.21 -7.27 0.62
CA PRO A 105 -28.71 -7.25 2.01
C PRO A 105 -27.61 -7.45 3.06
N ASP A 106 -26.57 -8.22 2.74
CA ASP A 106 -25.42 -8.47 3.65
C ASP A 106 -24.34 -7.38 3.63
N ALA A 107 -24.57 -6.26 2.94
CA ALA A 107 -23.57 -5.20 2.82
C ALA A 107 -23.46 -4.29 4.05
N TRP A 108 -24.43 -4.33 4.95
CA TRP A 108 -24.54 -3.43 6.09
C TRP A 108 -23.26 -3.30 6.95
N PRO A 109 -22.42 -4.34 7.19
CA PRO A 109 -21.20 -4.18 7.98
C PRO A 109 -20.07 -3.44 7.25
N PHE A 110 -20.18 -3.33 5.93
CA PHE A 110 -19.12 -2.83 5.05
C PHE A 110 -19.40 -1.43 4.54
N LYS A 111 -20.55 -0.83 4.88
CA LYS A 111 -20.99 0.46 4.32
C LYS A 111 -20.10 1.61 4.75
N ASP A 112 -19.72 1.63 6.01
CA ASP A 112 -18.90 2.66 6.64
C ASP A 112 -17.68 2.02 7.32
N PRO A 113 -16.60 2.80 7.56
CA PRO A 113 -15.46 2.34 8.36
C PRO A 113 -15.89 1.91 9.76
N VAL A 114 -15.20 0.92 10.33
CA VAL A 114 -15.44 0.45 11.70
C VAL A 114 -15.13 1.58 12.70
N ASP A 115 -16.06 1.91 13.59
CA ASP A 115 -15.85 2.95 14.59
C ASP A 115 -14.94 2.45 15.71
N ALA A 116 -13.77 3.07 15.86
CA ALA A 116 -12.80 2.75 16.92
C ALA A 116 -13.37 2.95 18.34
N ARG A 117 -14.43 3.76 18.50
CA ARG A 117 -15.08 3.96 19.81
C ARG A 117 -15.95 2.78 20.19
N GLU A 118 -16.53 2.10 19.20
CA GLU A 118 -17.37 0.91 19.40
C GLU A 118 -16.53 -0.37 19.42
N VAL A 119 -15.44 -0.39 18.65
CA VAL A 119 -14.53 -1.53 18.51
C VAL A 119 -13.07 -1.08 18.77
N PRO A 120 -12.66 -0.95 20.03
CA PRO A 120 -11.39 -0.30 20.40
C PRO A 120 -10.12 -0.98 19.88
N ASP A 121 -10.11 -2.30 19.77
CA ASP A 121 -8.95 -3.11 19.38
C ASP A 121 -8.87 -3.35 17.86
N TYR A 122 -9.84 -2.85 17.08
CA TYR A 122 -9.95 -3.17 15.66
C TYR A 122 -8.70 -2.79 14.87
N TYR A 123 -8.19 -1.57 15.07
CA TYR A 123 -7.06 -1.03 14.32
C TYR A 123 -5.70 -1.54 14.83
N ASP A 124 -5.67 -2.18 16.00
CA ASP A 124 -4.50 -2.91 16.48
C ASP A 124 -4.35 -4.25 15.74
N ILE A 125 -5.46 -4.85 15.32
CA ILE A 125 -5.47 -6.13 14.58
C ILE A 125 -5.45 -5.88 13.07
N ILE A 126 -6.31 -4.99 12.57
CA ILE A 126 -6.47 -4.69 11.15
C ILE A 126 -5.65 -3.48 10.76
N LYS A 127 -4.57 -3.73 10.01
CA LYS A 127 -3.58 -2.69 9.63
C LYS A 127 -4.01 -1.83 8.46
N ASP A 128 -4.78 -2.42 7.55
CA ASP A 128 -5.22 -1.78 6.31
C ASP A 128 -6.74 -1.81 6.18
N PRO A 129 -7.47 -0.99 6.97
CA PRO A 129 -8.92 -0.96 6.96
C PRO A 129 -9.47 -0.58 5.56
N MET A 130 -10.61 -1.18 5.20
CA MET A 130 -11.30 -0.91 3.94
C MET A 130 -12.80 -1.05 4.11
N ASP A 131 -13.56 -0.25 3.37
CA ASP A 131 -15.02 -0.16 3.41
C ASP A 131 -15.58 0.34 2.06
N LEU A 132 -16.89 0.14 1.84
CA LEU A 132 -17.58 0.49 0.59
C LEU A 132 -17.63 2.00 0.33
N LYS A 133 -17.62 2.84 1.36
CA LYS A 133 -17.59 4.30 1.21
C LYS A 133 -16.22 4.78 0.74
N MET A 134 -15.14 4.22 1.26
CA MET A 134 -13.79 4.49 0.76
C MET A 134 -13.58 3.95 -0.66
N LEU A 135 -14.05 2.72 -0.94
CA LEU A 135 -14.06 2.15 -2.29
C LEU A 135 -14.79 3.08 -3.27
N SER A 136 -16.00 3.51 -2.93
CA SER A 136 -16.79 4.44 -3.74
C SER A 136 -16.03 5.74 -3.99
N LYS A 137 -15.48 6.39 -2.95
CA LYS A 137 -14.69 7.63 -3.09
C LYS A 137 -13.49 7.45 -4.03
N ARG A 138 -12.78 6.33 -3.94
CA ARG A 138 -11.62 6.03 -4.79
C ARG A 138 -12.04 5.79 -6.25
N VAL A 139 -13.16 5.09 -6.48
CA VAL A 139 -13.72 4.92 -7.83
C VAL A 139 -14.15 6.26 -8.42
N GLU A 140 -14.88 7.10 -7.66
CA GLU A 140 -15.34 8.42 -8.15
C GLU A 140 -14.19 9.39 -8.42
N SER A 141 -13.05 9.22 -7.75
CA SER A 141 -11.88 10.04 -8.06
C SER A 141 -11.33 9.80 -9.47
N GLU A 142 -11.56 8.62 -10.04
CA GLU A 142 -10.98 8.13 -11.31
C GLU A 142 -9.43 8.17 -11.37
N LEU A 143 -8.76 8.49 -10.26
CA LEU A 143 -7.30 8.64 -10.17
C LEU A 143 -6.61 7.49 -9.43
N TYR A 144 -7.32 6.79 -8.53
CA TYR A 144 -6.71 5.76 -7.69
C TYR A 144 -6.68 4.38 -8.36
N TYR A 145 -7.82 3.92 -8.90
CA TYR A 145 -7.91 2.62 -9.56
C TYR A 145 -7.62 2.76 -11.05
N VAL A 146 -6.37 2.51 -11.43
CA VAL A 146 -5.93 2.54 -12.82
C VAL A 146 -6.24 1.21 -13.54
N THR A 147 -6.30 0.10 -12.79
CA THR A 147 -6.66 -1.21 -13.30
C THR A 147 -7.78 -1.84 -12.48
N LEU A 148 -8.51 -2.78 -13.07
CA LEU A 148 -9.53 -3.56 -12.36
C LEU A 148 -8.92 -4.35 -11.20
N ASP A 149 -7.70 -4.87 -11.37
CA ASP A 149 -7.02 -5.68 -10.34
C ASP A 149 -6.75 -4.90 -9.06
N MET A 150 -6.40 -3.61 -9.16
CA MET A 150 -6.23 -2.73 -7.98
C MET A 150 -7.53 -2.61 -7.19
N PHE A 151 -8.65 -2.42 -7.89
CA PHE A 151 -9.98 -2.35 -7.27
C PHE A 151 -10.37 -3.69 -6.63
N VAL A 152 -10.19 -4.80 -7.35
CA VAL A 152 -10.47 -6.15 -6.85
C VAL A 152 -9.63 -6.48 -5.60
N ALA A 153 -8.37 -6.05 -5.57
CA ALA A 153 -7.49 -6.24 -4.41
C ALA A 153 -8.04 -5.54 -3.16
N ASP A 154 -8.51 -4.29 -3.27
CA ASP A 154 -9.11 -3.56 -2.16
C ASP A 154 -10.44 -4.18 -1.69
N VAL A 155 -11.28 -4.63 -2.62
CA VAL A 155 -12.52 -5.33 -2.29
C VAL A 155 -12.23 -6.65 -1.55
N ARG A 156 -11.24 -7.44 -2.01
CA ARG A 156 -10.81 -8.66 -1.32
C ARG A 156 -10.23 -8.39 0.06
N ARG A 157 -9.47 -7.30 0.21
CA ARG A 157 -8.93 -6.85 1.50
C ARG A 157 -10.06 -6.54 2.48
N MET A 158 -11.11 -5.85 2.06
CA MET A 158 -12.28 -5.57 2.89
C MET A 158 -12.90 -6.86 3.46
N PHE A 159 -13.12 -7.89 2.64
CA PHE A 159 -13.65 -9.17 3.11
C PHE A 159 -12.67 -9.96 3.98
N THR A 160 -11.38 -9.92 3.62
CA THR A 160 -10.32 -10.60 4.39
C THR A 160 -10.20 -9.98 5.77
N ASN A 161 -10.18 -8.66 5.90
CA ASN A 161 -10.16 -7.97 7.19
C ASN A 161 -11.34 -8.40 8.08
N ALA A 162 -12.54 -8.49 7.52
CA ALA A 162 -13.70 -8.95 8.27
C ALA A 162 -13.55 -10.40 8.76
N ARG A 163 -12.98 -11.29 7.95
CA ARG A 163 -12.71 -12.68 8.35
C ARG A 163 -11.52 -12.83 9.29
N THR A 164 -10.56 -11.93 9.24
CA THR A 164 -9.42 -11.89 10.17
C THR A 164 -9.86 -11.45 11.56
N TYR A 165 -10.73 -10.44 11.64
CA TYR A 165 -11.21 -9.92 12.92
C TYR A 165 -12.33 -10.76 13.54
N ASN A 166 -13.23 -11.32 12.73
CA ASN A 166 -14.43 -12.00 13.22
C ASN A 166 -14.31 -13.53 13.11
N SER A 167 -14.88 -14.27 14.08
CA SER A 167 -14.97 -15.74 14.02
C SER A 167 -15.92 -16.23 12.91
N PRO A 168 -15.69 -17.41 12.29
CA PRO A 168 -16.55 -17.99 11.25
C PRO A 168 -18.04 -18.13 11.60
N GLU A 169 -18.35 -18.26 12.89
CA GLU A 169 -19.71 -18.44 13.40
C GLU A 169 -20.52 -17.14 13.40
N THR A 170 -19.85 -16.00 13.40
CA THR A 170 -20.45 -14.67 13.49
C THR A 170 -21.21 -14.29 12.22
N ILE A 171 -22.17 -13.38 12.35
CA ILE A 171 -22.91 -12.84 11.20
C ILE A 171 -21.97 -12.06 10.25
N TYR A 172 -20.97 -11.35 10.78
CA TYR A 172 -20.02 -10.55 10.01
C TYR A 172 -19.19 -11.40 9.04
N TYR A 173 -18.65 -12.52 9.51
CA TYR A 173 -17.89 -13.46 8.67
C TYR A 173 -18.77 -14.05 7.56
N LYS A 174 -20.00 -14.44 7.92
CA LYS A 174 -20.97 -15.00 6.97
C LYS A 174 -21.39 -13.97 5.92
N CYS A 175 -21.60 -12.71 6.31
CA CYS A 175 -21.85 -11.60 5.39
C CYS A 175 -20.68 -11.38 4.43
N ALA A 176 -19.43 -11.39 4.92
CA ALA A 176 -18.24 -11.25 4.08
C ALA A 176 -18.20 -12.34 2.99
N THR A 177 -18.46 -13.60 3.38
CA THR A 177 -18.45 -14.75 2.47
C THR A 177 -19.53 -14.65 1.40
N ARG A 178 -20.77 -14.31 1.78
CA ARG A 178 -21.89 -14.19 0.83
C ARG A 178 -21.69 -13.01 -0.13
N LEU A 179 -21.25 -11.86 0.39
CA LEU A 179 -21.03 -10.66 -0.41
C LEU A 179 -19.83 -10.83 -1.37
N GLU A 180 -18.76 -11.50 -0.95
CA GLU A 180 -17.62 -11.82 -1.82
C GLU A 180 -18.01 -12.75 -2.98
N SER A 181 -18.86 -13.75 -2.71
CA SER A 181 -19.41 -14.62 -3.75
C SER A 181 -20.27 -13.82 -4.74
N HIS A 182 -21.15 -12.96 -4.24
CA HIS A 182 -21.96 -12.07 -5.09
C HIS A 182 -21.07 -11.17 -5.96
N PHE A 183 -20.06 -10.54 -5.37
CA PHE A 183 -19.09 -9.71 -6.08
C PHE A 183 -18.36 -10.48 -7.18
N SER A 184 -17.82 -11.67 -6.86
CA SER A 184 -17.07 -12.50 -7.80
C SER A 184 -17.91 -12.90 -9.02
N ASN A 185 -19.18 -13.27 -8.80
CA ASN A 185 -20.12 -13.59 -9.87
C ASN A 185 -20.38 -12.37 -10.77
N LYS A 186 -20.51 -11.17 -10.19
CA LYS A 186 -20.72 -9.92 -10.95
C LYS A 186 -19.49 -9.54 -11.77
N VAL A 187 -18.28 -9.70 -11.23
CA VAL A 187 -17.03 -9.48 -11.96
C VAL A 187 -16.94 -10.42 -13.14
N GLN A 188 -17.14 -11.73 -12.93
CA GLN A 188 -17.08 -12.73 -14.00
C GLN A 188 -18.11 -12.45 -15.11
N ALA A 189 -19.35 -12.13 -14.74
CA ALA A 189 -20.39 -11.78 -15.71
C ALA A 189 -20.05 -10.53 -16.52
N GLY A 190 -19.49 -9.49 -15.87
CA GLY A 190 -19.09 -8.25 -16.52
C GLY A 190 -17.92 -8.44 -17.49
N LEU A 191 -16.94 -9.27 -17.12
CA LEU A 191 -15.83 -9.62 -18.01
C LEU A 191 -16.33 -10.40 -19.24
N GLN A 192 -17.27 -11.33 -19.06
CA GLN A 192 -17.86 -12.09 -20.18
C GLN A 192 -18.71 -11.22 -21.11
N SER A 193 -19.42 -10.22 -20.59
CA SER A 193 -20.17 -9.27 -21.43
C SER A 193 -19.26 -8.29 -22.18
N GLY A 194 -18.09 -7.98 -21.62
CA GLY A 194 -17.09 -7.10 -22.24
C GLY A 194 -16.32 -7.73 -23.41
N VAL A 195 -16.25 -9.06 -23.49
CA VAL A 195 -15.59 -9.79 -24.60
C VAL A 195 -16.42 -9.79 -25.89
N LYS A 196 -17.70 -9.36 -25.86
CA LYS A 196 -18.58 -9.33 -27.03
C LYS A 196 -18.51 -8.04 -27.88
N ILE A 197 -17.54 -7.16 -27.63
CA ILE A 197 -17.30 -5.98 -28.46
C ILE A 197 -15.91 -6.12 -29.10
N GLN A 198 -15.81 -7.00 -30.09
CA GLN A 198 -14.80 -6.98 -31.15
C GLN A 198 -15.44 -7.53 -32.42
#